data_AF-A0A2D7FGP9-F1
#
_entry.id   AF-A0A2D7FGP9-F1
#
_cell.length_a   1.000
_cell.length_b   1.000
_cell.length_c   1.000
_cell.angle_alpha   90.00
_cell.angle_beta   90.00
_cell.angle_gamma   90.00
#
_symmetry.space_group_name_H-M   'P 1'
#
loop_
_entity.id
_entity.type
_entity.pdbx_description
1 polymer ?
#
loop_
_entity_poly.entity_id
_entity_poly.type
_entity_poly.pdbx_seq_one_letter_code
_entity_poly.pdbx_strand_id
1 'polypeptide(L)'
;MATLAELTNVLRSKNAGALLVTLDLMFEDDATYERVRDSGVLTDTLIADLYSVSQNEVSIIPYDVAKAIKITVPRLVPSGSFGDTDIYGAQQHAPLLNIEIPD
;
A
#
# COMPACT_ATOMS: atom_id res chain seq x y z
N MET A 1 2.03 0.91 20.06
CA MET A 1 1.58 0.33 18.77
C MET A 1 0.41 1.15 18.25
N ALA A 2 0.51 1.63 17.01
CA ALA A 2 -0.52 2.39 16.32
C ALA A 2 -0.79 1.72 14.97
N THR A 3 -2.00 1.88 14.44
CA THR A 3 -2.32 1.36 13.11
C THR A 3 -1.70 2.21 12.02
N LEU A 4 -1.47 1.61 10.85
CA LEU A 4 -0.94 2.32 9.69
C LEU A 4 -1.86 3.47 9.28
N ALA A 5 -3.19 3.28 9.38
CA ALA A 5 -4.16 4.33 9.12
C ALA A 5 -4.02 5.54 10.06
N GLU A 6 -3.73 5.32 11.34
CA GLU A 6 -3.52 6.40 12.32
C GLU A 6 -2.21 7.15 12.09
N LEU A 7 -1.19 6.48 11.53
CA LEU A 7 0.12 7.08 11.27
C LEU A 7 0.19 7.80 9.91
N THR A 8 -0.65 7.42 8.94
CA THR A 8 -0.67 8.05 7.61
C THR A 8 -1.60 9.26 7.56
N ASN A 9 -1.18 10.35 6.92
CA ASN A 9 -2.09 11.46 6.60
C ASN A 9 -2.91 11.16 5.33
N VAL A 10 -2.33 10.37 4.41
CA VAL A 10 -2.98 9.85 3.22
C VAL A 10 -2.62 8.38 3.10
N LEU A 11 -3.63 7.52 3.18
CA LEU A 11 -3.56 6.12 2.79
C LEU A 11 -4.62 5.89 1.72
N ARG A 12 -4.19 5.73 0.48
CA ARG A 12 -5.10 5.56 -0.66
C ARG A 12 -4.56 4.54 -1.64
N SER A 13 -5.48 3.97 -2.41
CA SER A 13 -5.15 3.19 -3.60
C SER A 13 -5.58 3.94 -4.85
N LYS A 14 -4.93 3.66 -5.97
CA LYS A 14 -5.29 4.19 -7.28
C LYS A 14 -4.94 3.21 -8.37
N ASN A 15 -5.73 3.21 -9.44
CA ASN A 15 -5.43 2.43 -10.63
C ASN A 15 -4.08 2.83 -11.25
N ALA A 16 -3.29 1.84 -11.65
CA ALA A 16 -1.98 2.01 -12.28
C ALA A 16 -1.94 1.27 -13.62
N GLY A 17 -2.75 1.75 -14.57
CA GLY A 17 -2.95 1.08 -15.86
C GLY A 17 -3.94 -0.08 -15.75
N ALA A 18 -3.97 -0.98 -16.74
CA ALA A 18 -4.97 -2.04 -16.79
C ALA A 18 -4.71 -3.17 -15.78
N LEU A 19 -3.44 -3.40 -15.40
CA LEU A 19 -3.02 -4.62 -14.71
C LEU A 19 -2.48 -4.39 -13.31
N LEU A 20 -2.26 -3.15 -12.88
CA LEU A 20 -1.65 -2.85 -11.59
C LEU A 20 -2.53 -1.90 -10.79
N VAL A 21 -2.37 -1.96 -9.47
CA VAL A 21 -2.87 -0.97 -8.51
C VAL A 21 -1.70 -0.48 -7.67
N THR A 22 -1.72 0.81 -7.34
CA THR A 22 -0.71 1.43 -6.49
C THR A 22 -1.35 1.99 -5.24
N LEU A 23 -0.72 1.75 -4.10
CA LEU A 23 -1.03 2.30 -2.80
C LEU A 23 -0.04 3.42 -2.52
N ASP A 24 -0.57 4.60 -2.20
CA ASP A 24 0.21 5.74 -1.75
C ASP A 24 -0.01 5.89 -0.25
N LEU A 25 1.08 5.77 0.53
CA LEU A 25 1.14 6.09 1.95
C LEU A 25 1.93 7.39 2.06
N MET A 26 1.34 8.42 2.65
CA MET A 26 2.02 9.69 2.93
C MET A 26 1.92 10.00 4.42
N PHE A 27 2.92 10.68 4.93
CA PHE A 27 3.07 10.98 6.34
C PHE A 27 3.23 12.50 6.57
N GLU A 28 2.81 12.96 7.75
CA GLU A 28 2.87 14.38 8.12
C GLU A 28 4.31 14.83 8.39
N ASP A 29 5.09 14.01 9.08
CA ASP A 29 6.43 14.31 9.54
C ASP A 29 7.43 13.17 9.27
N ASP A 30 8.72 13.52 9.35
CA ASP A 30 9.81 12.60 9.03
C ASP A 30 9.93 11.47 10.07
N ALA A 31 9.65 11.74 11.35
CA ALA A 31 9.76 10.73 12.40
C ALA A 31 8.71 9.62 12.23
N THR A 32 7.47 9.99 11.89
CA THR A 32 6.40 9.03 11.59
C THR A 32 6.70 8.22 10.33
N TYR A 33 7.20 8.88 9.27
CA TYR A 33 7.62 8.21 8.05
C TYR A 33 8.76 7.21 8.29
N GLU A 34 9.82 7.63 8.97
CA GLU A 34 10.99 6.81 9.30
C GLU A 34 10.58 5.62 10.17
N ARG A 35 9.73 5.83 11.17
CA ARG A 35 9.17 4.76 12.00
C ARG A 35 8.49 3.69 11.14
N VAL A 36 7.63 4.08 10.20
CA VAL A 36 6.91 3.10 9.35
C VAL A 36 7.87 2.42 8.37
N ARG A 37 8.73 3.20 7.69
CA ARG A 37 9.72 2.69 6.73
C ARG A 37 10.66 1.66 7.36
N ASP A 38 11.13 1.94 8.56
CA ASP A 38 12.17 1.15 9.24
C ASP A 38 11.59 0.09 10.20
N SER A 39 10.26 0.06 10.38
CA SER A 39 9.56 -0.90 11.24
C SER A 39 9.78 -2.37 10.88
N GLY A 40 10.14 -2.66 9.63
CA GLY A 40 10.21 -4.02 9.09
C GLY A 40 8.85 -4.72 8.96
N VAL A 41 7.73 -4.01 9.20
CA VAL A 41 6.38 -4.58 9.10
C VAL A 41 5.91 -4.65 7.64
N LEU A 42 6.13 -3.59 6.87
CA LEU A 42 5.76 -3.53 5.45
C LEU A 42 6.75 -4.34 4.61
N THR A 43 6.50 -5.64 4.50
CA THR A 43 7.32 -6.59 3.73
C THR A 43 6.59 -7.04 2.47
N ASP A 44 7.36 -7.46 1.47
CA ASP A 44 6.79 -8.03 0.23
C ASP A 44 5.89 -9.24 0.53
N THR A 45 6.25 -10.05 1.53
CA THR A 45 5.44 -11.21 1.97
C THR A 45 4.11 -10.77 2.55
N LEU A 46 4.09 -9.82 3.50
CA LEU A 46 2.85 -9.33 4.09
C LEU A 46 1.91 -8.75 3.02
N ILE A 47 2.45 -7.92 2.14
CA ILE A 47 1.66 -7.30 1.07
C ILE A 47 1.16 -8.37 0.08
N ALA A 48 2.01 -9.32 -0.30
CA ALA A 48 1.62 -10.42 -1.18
C ALA A 48 0.44 -11.22 -0.63
N ASP A 49 0.48 -11.54 0.67
CA ASP A 49 -0.61 -12.26 1.35
C ASP A 49 -1.92 -11.43 1.37
N LEU A 50 -1.83 -10.13 1.68
CA LEU A 50 -3.01 -9.24 1.72
C LEU A 50 -3.70 -9.10 0.34
N TYR A 51 -2.95 -9.18 -0.76
CA TYR A 51 -3.48 -9.03 -2.12
C TYR A 51 -3.60 -10.35 -2.89
N SER A 52 -3.23 -11.49 -2.28
CA SER A 52 -3.22 -12.80 -2.94
C SER A 52 -2.39 -12.86 -4.23
N VAL A 53 -1.22 -12.21 -4.20
CA VAL A 53 -0.27 -12.16 -5.32
C VAL A 53 1.06 -12.81 -4.92
N SER A 54 2.00 -12.96 -5.85
CA SER A 54 3.31 -13.46 -5.50
C SER A 54 4.22 -12.35 -4.96
N GLN A 55 5.07 -12.67 -3.96
CA GLN A 55 5.99 -11.69 -3.35
C GLN A 55 6.96 -11.04 -4.34
N ASN A 56 7.32 -11.74 -5.42
CA ASN A 56 8.18 -11.19 -6.48
C ASN A 56 7.48 -10.19 -7.41
N GLU A 57 6.17 -10.01 -7.25
CA GLU A 57 5.35 -9.04 -7.99
C GLU A 57 4.99 -7.81 -7.15
N VAL A 58 5.39 -7.81 -5.87
CA VAL A 58 5.22 -6.67 -4.97
C VAL A 58 6.40 -5.72 -5.15
N SER A 59 6.11 -4.43 -5.22
CA SER A 59 7.12 -3.37 -5.24
C SER A 59 6.84 -2.38 -4.12
N ILE A 60 7.72 -2.31 -3.12
CA ILE A 60 7.66 -1.34 -2.03
C ILE A 60 8.81 -0.35 -2.21
N ILE A 61 8.49 0.92 -2.45
CA ILE A 61 9.46 1.97 -2.73
C ILE A 61 9.26 3.13 -1.73
N PRO A 62 10.18 3.30 -0.77
CA PRO A 62 10.26 4.51 0.02
C PRO A 62 10.66 5.72 -0.85
N TYR A 63 10.06 6.87 -0.59
CA TYR A 63 10.33 8.12 -1.28
C TYR A 63 10.49 9.24 -0.25
N ASP A 64 11.70 9.33 0.30
CA ASP A 64 12.03 10.16 1.47
C ASP A 64 11.65 11.64 1.27
N VAL A 65 11.89 12.20 0.09
CA VAL A 65 11.64 13.63 -0.21
C VAL A 65 10.17 14.02 -0.03
N ALA A 66 9.24 13.08 -0.22
CA ALA A 66 7.81 13.33 -0.03
C ALA A 66 7.24 12.67 1.22
N LYS A 67 8.08 12.07 2.09
CA LYS A 67 7.65 11.32 3.27
C LYS A 67 6.56 10.32 2.87
N ALA A 68 6.88 9.49 1.89
CA ALA A 68 5.90 8.62 1.29
C ALA A 68 6.47 7.22 1.03
N ILE A 69 5.61 6.22 1.14
CA ILE A 69 5.90 4.85 0.70
C ILE A 69 4.90 4.53 -0.40
N LYS A 70 5.42 4.07 -1.53
CA LYS A 70 4.63 3.59 -2.65
C LYS A 70 4.67 2.08 -2.67
N ILE A 71 3.50 1.45 -2.70
CA ILE A 71 3.39 -0.01 -2.85
C ILE A 71 2.62 -0.28 -4.15
N THR A 72 3.16 -1.12 -5.03
CA THR A 72 2.49 -1.51 -6.28
C THR A 72 2.37 -3.03 -6.34
N VAL A 73 1.18 -3.49 -6.71
CA VAL A 73 0.84 -4.92 -6.86
C VAL A 73 0.01 -5.14 -8.12
N PRO A 74 0.03 -6.36 -8.71
CA PRO A 74 -0.87 -6.69 -9.81
C PRO A 74 -2.32 -6.78 -9.34
N ARG A 75 -3.24 -6.47 -10.27
CA ARG A 75 -4.68 -6.67 -10.07
C ARG A 75 -5.03 -8.12 -10.35
N LEU A 76 -5.81 -8.74 -9.47
CA LEU A 76 -6.38 -10.08 -9.70
C LEU A 76 -7.37 -10.08 -10.87
N VAL A 77 -8.10 -8.97 -11.05
CA VAL A 77 -9.00 -8.74 -12.17
C VAL A 77 -8.55 -7.47 -12.91
N PRO A 78 -8.21 -7.56 -14.22
CA PRO A 78 -7.80 -6.39 -15.00
C PRO A 78 -8.89 -5.31 -15.00
N SER A 79 -8.46 -4.04 -14.94
CA SER A 79 -9.36 -2.89 -14.87
C SER A 79 -10.38 -2.90 -16.02
N GLY A 80 -11.66 -2.79 -15.69
CA GLY A 80 -12.76 -2.78 -16.65
C GLY A 80 -13.15 -4.15 -17.23
N SER A 81 -12.55 -5.24 -16.76
CA SER A 81 -12.94 -6.60 -17.15
C SER A 81 -14.20 -7.07 -16.40
N PHE A 82 -14.84 -8.12 -16.91
CA PHE A 82 -15.94 -8.78 -16.19
C PHE A 82 -15.46 -9.23 -14.79
N GLY A 83 -16.21 -8.84 -13.76
CA GLY A 83 -15.87 -9.13 -12.37
C GLY A 83 -15.02 -8.06 -11.67
N ASP A 84 -14.59 -7.01 -12.37
CA ASP A 84 -13.94 -5.87 -11.72
C ASP A 84 -14.95 -5.04 -10.93
N THR A 85 -14.82 -5.06 -9.61
CA THR A 85 -15.71 -4.35 -8.68
C THR A 85 -15.20 -2.97 -8.29
N ASP A 86 -13.97 -2.62 -8.69
CA ASP A 86 -13.32 -1.35 -8.36
C ASP A 86 -12.43 -0.87 -9.51
N ILE A 87 -13.08 -0.39 -10.58
CA ILE A 87 -12.41 0.04 -11.82
C ILE A 87 -11.34 1.10 -11.56
N TYR A 88 -11.61 2.04 -10.64
CA TYR A 88 -10.66 3.10 -10.28
C TYR A 88 -9.55 2.62 -9.34
N GLY A 89 -9.65 1.41 -8.80
CA GLY A 89 -8.72 0.89 -7.79
C GLY A 89 -8.71 1.75 -6.53
N ALA A 90 -9.82 2.41 -6.19
CA ALA A 90 -9.90 3.40 -5.11
C ALA A 90 -10.13 2.78 -3.73
N GLN A 91 -10.61 1.53 -3.69
CA GLN A 91 -10.97 0.83 -2.45
C GLN A 91 -9.92 -0.21 -2.02
N GLN A 92 -8.89 -0.42 -2.82
CA GLN A 92 -7.86 -1.44 -2.58
C GLN A 92 -6.95 -1.14 -1.39
N HIS A 93 -6.99 0.05 -0.79
CA HIS A 93 -6.18 0.38 0.40
C HIS A 93 -6.74 -0.20 1.71
N ALA A 94 -7.98 -0.67 1.71
CA ALA A 94 -8.65 -1.17 2.92
C ALA A 94 -7.86 -2.24 3.70
N PRO A 95 -7.17 -3.22 3.07
CA PRO A 95 -6.38 -4.22 3.79
C PRO A 95 -5.25 -3.65 4.64
N LEU A 96 -4.76 -2.44 4.33
CA LEU A 96 -3.66 -1.81 5.05
C LEU A 96 -4.10 -1.09 6.32
N LEU A 97 -5.40 -0.80 6.47
CA LEU A 97 -5.90 0.11 7.51
C LEU A 97 -5.52 -0.32 8.93
N ASN A 98 -5.57 -1.63 9.19
CA ASN A 98 -5.40 -2.20 10.54
C ASN A 98 -4.00 -2.81 10.77
N ILE A 99 -3.03 -2.58 9.88
CA ILE A 99 -1.66 -3.05 10.09
C ILE A 99 -1.08 -2.30 11.29
N GLU A 100 -0.66 -3.02 12.33
CA GLU A 100 -0.03 -2.42 13.51
C GLU A 100 1.45 -2.15 13.28
N ILE A 101 1.90 -0.95 13.66
CA ILE A 101 3.29 -0.53 13.58
C ILE A 101 3.85 -0.41 15.02
N PRO A 102 4.98 -1.08 15.33
CA PRO A 102 5.66 -0.96 16.62
C PRO A 102 6.12 0.48 16.88
N ASP A 103 6.32 0.84 18.15
CA ASP A 103 6.80 2.17 18.55
C ASP A 103 8.29 2.35 18.24
#